data_AF-A0A2X2JZ96-F1
#
_entry.id   AF-A0A2X2JZ96-F1
#
_cell.length_a   1.000
_cell.length_b   1.000
_cell.length_c   1.000
_cell.angle_alpha   90.00
_cell.angle_beta   90.00
_cell.angle_gamma   90.00
#
_symmetry.space_group_name_H-M   'P 1'
#
loop_
_entity.id
_entity.type
_entity.pdbx_description
1 polymer ?
#
loop_
_entity_poly.entity_id
_entity_poly.type
_entity_poly.pdbx_seq_one_letter_code
_entity_poly.pdbx_strand_id
1 'polypeptide(L)'
;MKTIFGETEVEEYKLTDEDWENIEKLSNDKYRTWEWNYGRNPKYNFEREEKFEKGFVQIKFDVKRGKIEHAKIFGDFFGVGDVTDLENALVGCLHDFEHIEEALSEYDLYHYFGDIDRHELIRLMS
;
A
#
# COMPACT_ATOMS: atom_id res chain seq x y z
N MET A 1 35.32 1.06 -3.29
CA MET A 1 34.96 2.04 -2.24
C MET A 1 35.54 3.44 -2.47
N LYS A 2 36.76 3.61 -3.01
CA LYS A 2 37.32 4.95 -3.33
C LYS A 2 36.61 5.75 -4.44
N THR A 3 35.73 5.13 -5.23
CA THR A 3 35.08 5.78 -6.39
C THR A 3 33.76 6.48 -6.04
N ILE A 4 33.19 6.25 -4.85
CA ILE A 4 31.86 6.78 -4.48
C ILE A 4 31.96 7.99 -3.52
N PHE A 5 32.97 8.04 -2.64
CA PHE A 5 33.05 9.03 -1.55
C PHE A 5 34.20 10.05 -1.67
N GLY A 6 35.04 9.99 -2.72
CA GLY A 6 36.17 10.93 -2.88
C GLY A 6 37.21 10.86 -1.75
N GLU A 7 37.84 11.99 -1.42
CA GLU A 7 38.80 12.17 -0.30
C GLU A 7 38.14 12.53 1.04
N THR A 8 36.80 12.61 1.09
CA THR A 8 36.07 13.01 2.29
C THR A 8 36.09 11.90 3.32
N GLU A 9 36.42 12.24 4.57
CA GLU A 9 36.30 11.32 5.70
C GLU A 9 34.81 10.97 5.87
N VAL A 10 34.48 9.68 5.72
CA VAL A 10 33.11 9.20 5.87
C VAL A 10 32.82 9.10 7.35
N GLU A 11 31.90 9.93 7.85
CA GLU A 11 31.43 9.81 9.23
C GLU A 11 30.69 8.47 9.41
N GLU A 12 31.26 7.61 10.26
CA GLU A 12 30.69 6.32 10.61
C GLU A 12 29.79 6.47 11.84
N TYR A 13 28.48 6.24 11.68
CA TYR A 13 27.57 6.10 12.81
C TYR A 13 27.56 4.64 13.28
N LYS A 14 28.09 4.39 14.49
CA LYS A 14 28.01 3.08 15.13
C LYS A 14 26.74 3.01 15.96
N LEU A 15 25.87 2.08 15.60
CA LEU A 15 24.64 1.79 16.35
C LEU A 15 24.98 1.54 17.82
N THR A 16 24.26 2.23 18.69
CA THR A 16 24.37 2.06 20.14
C THR A 16 23.59 0.83 20.59
N ASP A 17 23.79 0.39 21.84
CA ASP A 17 23.01 -0.71 22.41
C ASP A 17 21.50 -0.38 22.46
N GLU A 18 21.16 0.89 22.69
CA GLU A 18 19.76 1.38 22.64
C GLU A 18 19.19 1.31 21.22
N ASP A 19 19.98 1.66 20.19
CA ASP A 19 19.57 1.49 18.79
C ASP A 19 19.29 0.01 18.49
N TRP A 20 20.15 -0.89 18.97
CA TRP A 20 19.96 -2.33 18.81
C TRP A 20 18.70 -2.85 19.51
N GLU A 21 18.42 -2.42 20.74
CA GLU A 21 17.19 -2.77 21.45
C GLU A 21 15.94 -2.29 20.68
N ASN A 22 15.96 -1.06 20.17
CA ASN A 22 14.87 -0.51 19.37
C ASN A 22 14.69 -1.26 18.04
N ILE A 23 15.78 -1.58 17.34
CA ILE A 23 15.77 -2.38 16.12
C ILE A 23 15.19 -3.77 16.39
N GLU A 24 15.62 -4.42 17.47
CA GLU A 24 15.15 -5.76 17.81
C GLU A 24 13.65 -5.76 18.15
N LYS A 25 13.20 -4.76 18.92
CA LYS A 25 11.78 -4.55 19.20
C LYS A 25 10.97 -4.37 17.91
N LEU A 26 11.39 -3.46 17.04
CA LEU A 26 10.70 -3.21 15.77
C LEU A 26 10.72 -4.45 14.86
N SER A 27 11.80 -5.22 14.90
CA SER A 27 11.92 -6.48 14.18
C SER A 27 10.88 -7.49 14.68
N ASN A 28 10.76 -7.68 16.00
CA ASN A 28 9.83 -8.62 16.60
C ASN A 28 8.37 -8.19 16.43
N ASP A 29 8.08 -6.91 16.65
CA ASP A 29 6.71 -6.39 16.68
C ASP A 29 6.12 -6.22 15.27
N LYS A 30 6.96 -6.05 14.25
CA LYS A 30 6.52 -5.79 12.87
C LYS A 30 7.16 -6.76 11.88
N TYR A 31 8.45 -6.61 11.61
CA TYR A 31 9.07 -7.23 10.42
C TYR A 31 9.19 -8.75 10.47
N ARG A 32 9.18 -9.38 11.66
CA ARG A 32 9.18 -10.83 11.85
C ARG A 32 7.77 -11.42 11.98
N THR A 33 6.74 -10.60 12.10
CA THR A 33 5.37 -11.10 12.30
C THR A 33 4.82 -11.75 11.05
N TRP A 34 3.98 -12.77 11.21
CA TRP A 34 3.32 -13.42 10.09
C TRP A 34 2.31 -12.48 9.43
N GLU A 35 1.63 -11.67 10.25
CA GLU A 35 0.70 -10.63 9.86
C GLU A 35 1.35 -9.60 8.93
N TRP A 36 2.61 -9.23 9.16
CA TRP A 36 3.34 -8.33 8.26
C TRP A 36 3.86 -9.03 7.02
N ASN A 37 4.46 -10.22 7.17
CA ASN A 37 5.11 -10.91 6.05
C ASN A 37 4.13 -11.54 5.06
N TYR A 38 2.96 -11.97 5.53
CA TYR A 38 1.98 -12.70 4.73
C TYR A 38 0.59 -12.07 4.75
N GLY A 39 0.23 -11.40 5.85
CA GLY A 39 -1.09 -10.82 6.03
C GLY A 39 -2.20 -11.86 6.13
N ARG A 40 -3.39 -11.44 6.56
CA ARG A 40 -4.57 -12.29 6.38
C ARG A 40 -4.88 -12.34 4.87
N ASN A 41 -5.11 -13.54 4.35
CA ASN A 41 -5.57 -13.74 2.97
C ASN A 41 -7.04 -14.21 2.98
N PRO A 42 -8.01 -13.28 3.11
CA PRO A 42 -9.42 -13.55 2.86
C PRO A 42 -9.64 -14.25 1.52
N LYS A 43 -10.79 -14.91 1.37
CA LYS A 43 -11.23 -15.37 0.07
C LYS A 43 -11.67 -14.17 -0.76
N TYR A 44 -10.77 -13.63 -1.57
CA TYR A 44 -11.10 -12.66 -2.60
C TYR A 44 -11.79 -13.38 -3.76
N ASN A 45 -12.86 -12.79 -4.28
CA ASN A 45 -13.62 -13.31 -5.42
C ASN A 45 -13.62 -12.36 -6.63
N PHE A 46 -13.03 -11.18 -6.47
CA PHE A 46 -12.76 -10.22 -7.52
C PHE A 46 -11.29 -9.79 -7.43
N GLU A 47 -10.62 -9.83 -8.57
CA GLU A 47 -9.22 -9.45 -8.68
C GLU A 47 -8.99 -8.80 -10.04
N ARG A 48 -8.34 -7.63 -10.03
CA ARG A 48 -7.92 -6.91 -11.23
C ARG A 48 -6.53 -6.33 -11.02
N GLU A 49 -5.79 -6.21 -12.10
CA GLU A 49 -4.46 -5.60 -12.08
C GLU A 49 -4.21 -4.82 -13.36
N GLU A 50 -3.41 -3.77 -13.24
CA GLU A 50 -3.06 -2.91 -14.36
C GLU A 50 -1.67 -2.30 -14.17
N LYS A 51 -0.91 -2.26 -15.27
CA LYS A 51 0.38 -1.57 -15.33
C LYS A 51 0.17 -0.21 -15.98
N PHE A 52 0.11 0.82 -15.14
CA PHE A 52 0.12 2.22 -15.54
C PHE A 52 1.53 2.68 -15.91
N GLU A 53 1.63 3.84 -16.55
CA GLU A 53 2.93 4.45 -16.88
C GLU A 53 3.80 4.68 -15.62
N LYS A 54 3.16 5.01 -14.49
CA LYS A 54 3.83 5.41 -13.24
C LYS A 54 3.80 4.35 -12.13
N GLY A 55 3.30 3.14 -12.42
CA GLY A 55 3.22 2.08 -11.42
C GLY A 55 2.30 0.94 -11.83
N PHE A 56 2.40 -0.15 -11.10
CA PHE A 56 1.52 -1.31 -11.14
C PHE A 56 0.57 -1.24 -9.96
N VAL A 57 -0.71 -1.46 -10.20
CA VAL A 57 -1.72 -1.60 -9.15
C VAL A 57 -2.45 -2.90 -9.36
N GLN A 58 -2.60 -3.68 -8.29
CA GLN A 58 -3.45 -4.85 -8.21
C GLN A 58 -4.43 -4.67 -7.05
N ILE A 59 -5.69 -4.98 -7.31
CA ILE A 59 -6.75 -4.94 -6.31
C ILE A 59 -7.35 -6.33 -6.12
N LYS A 60 -7.68 -6.66 -4.88
CA LYS A 60 -8.36 -7.91 -4.52
C LYS A 60 -9.51 -7.61 -3.58
N PHE A 61 -10.74 -7.90 -4.00
CA PHE A 61 -11.96 -7.65 -3.24
C PHE A 61 -12.73 -8.96 -2.95
N ASP A 62 -13.30 -9.07 -1.75
CA ASP A 62 -14.32 -10.07 -1.41
C ASP A 62 -15.67 -9.37 -1.49
N VAL A 63 -16.40 -9.59 -2.59
CA VAL A 63 -17.68 -8.94 -2.84
C VAL A 63 -18.81 -9.89 -2.49
N LYS A 64 -19.68 -9.50 -1.54
CA LYS A 64 -20.88 -10.26 -1.16
C LYS A 64 -22.13 -9.40 -1.32
N ARG A 65 -23.11 -9.92 -2.06
CA ARG A 65 -24.38 -9.23 -2.34
C ARG A 65 -24.17 -7.82 -2.90
N GLY A 66 -23.16 -7.66 -3.76
CA GLY A 66 -22.80 -6.39 -4.39
C GLY A 66 -22.03 -5.42 -3.51
N LYS A 67 -21.64 -5.79 -2.28
CA LYS A 67 -20.83 -4.96 -1.37
C LYS A 67 -19.45 -5.53 -1.13
N ILE A 68 -18.47 -4.66 -0.99
CA ILE A 68 -17.09 -5.03 -0.67
C ILE A 68 -17.00 -5.33 0.84
N GLU A 69 -16.72 -6.57 1.21
CA GLU A 69 -16.53 -6.98 2.61
C GLU A 69 -15.06 -6.87 3.03
N HIS A 70 -14.14 -7.13 2.10
CA HIS A 70 -12.69 -7.00 2.29
C HIS A 70 -12.06 -6.40 1.04
N ALA A 71 -11.15 -5.46 1.24
CA ALA A 71 -10.35 -4.88 0.17
C ALA A 71 -8.85 -5.00 0.48
N LYS A 72 -8.08 -5.35 -0.54
CA LYS A 72 -6.62 -5.24 -0.53
C LYS A 72 -6.11 -4.59 -1.81
N ILE A 73 -5.15 -3.70 -1.64
CA ILE A 73 -4.50 -2.97 -2.72
C ILE A 73 -3.00 -3.27 -2.64
N PHE A 74 -2.44 -3.75 -3.75
CA PHE A 74 -1.03 -4.07 -3.91
C PHE A 74 -0.46 -3.27 -5.07
N GLY A 75 0.85 -3.04 -5.07
CA GLY A 75 1.49 -2.40 -6.20
C GLY A 75 2.91 -1.94 -5.93
N ASP A 76 3.51 -1.36 -6.97
CA ASP A 76 4.83 -0.71 -6.93
C ASP A 76 4.72 0.81 -7.12
N PHE A 77 3.55 1.38 -6.82
CA PHE A 77 3.28 2.82 -6.91
C PHE A 77 3.97 3.61 -5.78
N PHE A 78 4.34 4.85 -6.08
CA PHE A 78 5.18 5.71 -5.22
C PHE A 78 4.40 6.58 -4.24
N GLY A 79 3.26 6.09 -3.76
CA GLY A 79 2.47 6.78 -2.74
C GLY A 79 3.25 6.97 -1.44
N VAL A 80 2.98 8.07 -0.76
CA VAL A 80 3.49 8.34 0.60
C VAL A 80 2.46 7.97 1.67
N GLY A 81 1.19 7.85 1.31
CA GLY A 81 0.10 7.43 2.20
C GLY A 81 -0.01 5.93 2.38
N ASP A 82 -0.61 5.51 3.50
CA ASP A 82 -0.92 4.10 3.76
C ASP A 82 -2.22 3.72 3.03
N VAL A 83 -2.12 2.86 2.01
CA VAL A 83 -3.29 2.42 1.22
C VAL A 83 -4.33 1.66 2.05
N THR A 84 -3.99 1.22 3.26
CA THR A 84 -4.95 0.66 4.22
C THR A 84 -6.09 1.65 4.51
N ASP A 85 -5.85 2.96 4.44
CA ASP A 85 -6.90 3.98 4.59
C ASP A 85 -7.96 3.86 3.50
N LEU A 86 -7.53 3.67 2.24
CA LEU A 86 -8.42 3.47 1.11
C LEU A 86 -9.12 2.11 1.16
N GLU A 87 -8.40 1.06 1.56
CA GLU A 87 -8.99 -0.27 1.76
C GLU A 87 -10.15 -0.22 2.76
N ASN A 88 -9.97 0.49 3.88
CA ASN A 88 -11.00 0.67 4.89
C ASN A 88 -12.18 1.50 4.38
N ALA A 89 -11.93 2.54 3.57
CA ALA A 89 -12.97 3.37 2.97
C ALA A 89 -13.89 2.58 2.03
N LEU A 90 -13.35 1.57 1.35
CA LEU A 90 -14.09 0.72 0.42
C LEU A 90 -14.95 -0.35 1.11
N VAL A 91 -14.67 -0.70 2.37
CA VAL A 91 -15.45 -1.73 3.09
C VAL A 91 -16.88 -1.25 3.33
N GLY A 92 -17.86 -2.07 2.91
CA GLY A 92 -19.29 -1.78 2.98
C GLY A 92 -19.84 -1.01 1.77
N CYS A 93 -18.96 -0.49 0.91
CA CYS A 93 -19.32 0.20 -0.32
C CYS A 93 -19.93 -0.77 -1.35
N LEU A 94 -20.84 -0.28 -2.19
CA LEU A 94 -21.31 -1.03 -3.35
C LEU A 94 -20.18 -1.14 -4.38
N HIS A 95 -20.02 -2.33 -4.95
CA HIS A 95 -18.97 -2.61 -5.94
C HIS A 95 -19.40 -2.18 -7.34
N ASP A 96 -19.47 -0.86 -7.53
CA ASP A 96 -19.69 -0.18 -8.80
C ASP A 96 -18.94 1.15 -8.85
N PHE A 97 -18.82 1.72 -10.05
CA PHE A 97 -18.01 2.93 -10.27
C PHE A 97 -18.47 4.13 -9.44
N GLU A 98 -19.78 4.38 -9.39
CA GLU A 98 -20.34 5.58 -8.75
C GLU A 98 -20.10 5.58 -7.23
N HIS A 99 -20.35 4.45 -6.57
CA HIS A 99 -20.18 4.36 -5.12
C HIS A 99 -18.71 4.26 -4.72
N ILE A 100 -17.86 3.63 -5.52
CA ILE A 100 -16.40 3.63 -5.29
C ILE A 100 -15.85 5.06 -5.44
N GLU A 101 -16.29 5.80 -6.45
CA GLU A 101 -15.92 7.21 -6.63
C GLU A 101 -16.33 8.06 -5.44
N GLU A 102 -17.56 7.88 -4.94
CA GLU A 102 -18.09 8.56 -3.76
C GLU A 102 -17.30 8.21 -2.49
N ALA A 103 -17.07 6.91 -2.23
CA ALA A 103 -16.32 6.44 -1.07
C ALA A 103 -14.88 6.98 -1.02
N LEU A 104 -14.28 7.23 -2.18
CA LEU A 104 -12.93 7.75 -2.31
C LEU A 104 -12.87 9.26 -2.58
N SER A 105 -13.99 9.98 -2.48
CA SER A 105 -14.10 11.41 -2.86
C SER A 105 -13.23 12.34 -2.00
N GLU A 106 -13.18 12.08 -0.69
CA GLU A 106 -12.42 12.87 0.28
C GLU A 106 -10.91 12.52 0.30
N TYR A 107 -10.50 11.49 -0.45
CA TYR A 107 -9.12 11.02 -0.48
C TYR A 107 -8.36 11.62 -1.67
N ASP A 108 -7.21 12.22 -1.38
CA ASP A 108 -6.26 12.64 -2.40
C ASP A 108 -5.52 11.41 -2.96
N LEU A 109 -6.03 10.82 -4.04
CA LEU A 109 -5.42 9.63 -4.63
C LEU A 109 -3.98 9.87 -5.12
N TYR A 110 -3.58 11.11 -5.39
CA TYR A 110 -2.19 11.42 -5.72
C TYR A 110 -1.26 11.13 -4.54
N HIS A 111 -1.71 11.35 -3.31
CA HIS A 111 -0.97 11.03 -2.09
C HIS A 111 -0.67 9.52 -1.96
N TYR A 112 -1.57 8.66 -2.46
CA TYR A 112 -1.49 7.20 -2.32
C TYR A 112 -0.92 6.49 -3.55
N PHE A 113 -1.12 7.02 -4.76
CA PHE A 113 -0.74 6.35 -6.01
C PHE A 113 0.24 7.19 -6.86
N GLY A 114 0.46 8.45 -6.52
CA GLY A 114 1.22 9.39 -7.34
C GLY A 114 0.46 9.83 -8.58
N ASP A 115 1.18 10.03 -9.67
CA ASP A 115 0.67 10.54 -10.94
C ASP A 115 -0.03 9.45 -11.78
N ILE A 116 -0.99 8.75 -11.17
CA ILE A 116 -1.93 7.82 -11.83
C ILE A 116 -3.30 8.49 -11.85
N ASP A 117 -3.98 8.46 -12.99
CA ASP A 117 -5.27 9.12 -13.15
C ASP A 117 -6.34 8.53 -12.21
N ARG A 118 -7.09 9.41 -11.55
CA ARG A 118 -8.14 9.04 -10.60
C ARG A 118 -9.21 8.18 -11.25
N HIS A 119 -9.65 8.55 -12.45
CA HIS A 119 -10.72 7.82 -13.14
C HIS A 119 -10.22 6.44 -13.57
N GLU A 120 -8.97 6.31 -14.00
CA GLU A 120 -8.36 5.01 -14.28
C GLU A 120 -8.29 4.12 -13.04
N LEU A 121 -7.88 4.64 -11.89
CA LEU A 121 -7.87 3.89 -10.62
C LEU A 121 -9.27 3.41 -10.22
N ILE A 122 -10.28 4.28 -10.29
CA ILE A 122 -11.66 3.91 -9.97
C ILE A 122 -12.18 2.87 -10.97
N ARG A 123 -11.85 3.01 -12.27
CA ARG A 123 -12.19 1.99 -13.29
C ARG A 123 -11.52 0.65 -13.06
N LEU A 124 -10.32 0.63 -12.50
CA LEU A 124 -9.65 -0.60 -12.10
C LEU A 124 -10.40 -1.25 -10.92
N MET A 125 -10.91 -0.42 -10.00
CA MET A 125 -11.60 -0.86 -8.77
C MET A 125 -13.06 -1.31 -8.99
N SER A 126 -13.77 -0.76 -9.97
CA SER A 126 -15.16 -1.13 -10.30
C SER A 126 -15.25 -2.34 -11.24
#